data_AF-A0A832ZYP2-F1
#
_entry.id   AF-A0A832ZYP2-F1
#
_cell.length_a   1.000
_cell.length_b   1.000
_cell.length_c   1.000
_cell.angle_alpha   90.00
_cell.angle_beta   90.00
_cell.angle_gamma   90.00
#
_symmetry.space_group_name_H-M   'P 1'
#
loop_
_entity.id
_entity.type
_entity.pdbx_description
1 polymer ?
#
loop_
_entity_poly.entity_id
_entity_poly.type
_entity_poly.pdbx_seq_one_letter_code
_entity_poly.pdbx_strand_id
1 'polypeptide(L)' 'MEEKRKIEKVCRRCGRKVRGLIRKYGLYLCRQCFREVAPQLGFKKLD' A
#
# COMPACT_ATOMS: atom_id res chain seq x y z
N MET A 1 -8.54 -22.71 18.82
CA MET A 1 -7.17 -22.45 18.34
C MET A 1 -7.29 -21.51 17.14
N GLU A 2 -7.01 -20.22 17.33
CA GLU A 2 -7.31 -19.20 16.32
C GLU A 2 -6.10 -19.01 15.41
N GLU A 3 -6.21 -19.49 14.17
CA GLU A 3 -5.17 -19.39 13.15
C GLU A 3 -5.08 -17.93 12.68
N LYS A 4 -4.24 -17.14 13.36
CA LYS A 4 -4.01 -15.73 13.04
C LYS A 4 -3.44 -15.61 11.62
N ARG A 5 -4.31 -15.36 10.63
CA ARG A 5 -3.94 -15.07 9.24
C ARG A 5 -2.84 -14.02 9.21
N LYS A 6 -1.63 -14.44 8.84
CA LYS A 6 -0.47 -13.57 8.71
C LYS A 6 -0.68 -12.67 7.51
N ILE A 7 -1.22 -11.47 7.74
CA ILE A 7 -1.38 -10.47 6.69
C ILE A 7 0.04 -10.04 6.27
N GLU A 8 0.45 -10.47 5.09
CA GLU A 8 1.71 -10.05 4.49
C GLU A 8 1.67 -8.55 4.21
N LYS A 9 2.45 -7.78 4.98
CA LYS A 9 2.59 -6.33 4.83
C LYS A 9 3.54 -5.97 3.69
N VAL A 10 3.35 -6.61 2.54
CA VAL A 10 4.22 -6.52 1.37
C VAL A 10 3.64 -5.51 0.39
N CYS A 11 4.47 -4.58 -0.07
CA CYS A 11 4.10 -3.68 -1.16
C CYS A 11 4.02 -4.45 -2.47
N ARG A 12 2.90 -4.35 -3.19
CA ARG A 12 2.69 -5.01 -4.49
C ARG A 12 3.67 -4.51 -5.57
N ARG A 13 4.13 -3.26 -5.47
CA ARG A 13 5.03 -2.65 -6.46
C ARG A 13 6.50 -2.94 -6.19
N CYS A 14 6.96 -2.76 -4.95
CA CYS A 14 8.38 -2.90 -4.61
C CYS A 14 8.73 -4.18 -3.85
N GLY A 15 7.78 -5.05 -3.55
CA GLY A 15 8.01 -6.34 -2.87
C GLY A 15 8.52 -6.23 -1.43
N ARG A 16 8.71 -5.02 -0.90
CA ARG A 16 9.27 -4.79 0.44
C ARG A 16 8.21 -4.95 1.52
N LYS A 17 8.57 -5.64 2.61
CA LYS A 17 7.80 -5.67 3.85
C LYS A 17 7.90 -4.31 4.55
N VAL A 18 6.80 -3.58 4.65
CA VAL A 18 6.77 -2.22 5.19
C VAL A 18 5.76 -2.09 6.33
N ARG A 19 6.05 -1.23 7.31
CA ARG A 19 5.08 -0.89 8.38
C ARG A 19 3.97 0.07 7.91
N GLY A 20 4.16 0.76 6.79
CA GLY A 20 3.22 1.75 6.22
C GLY A 20 2.69 1.33 4.85
N LEU A 21 1.91 0.24 4.82
CA LEU A 21 1.26 -0.26 3.63
C LEU A 21 -0.14 0.36 3.50
N ILE A 22 -0.39 1.05 2.41
CA ILE A 22 -1.70 1.60 2.04
C ILE A 22 -2.53 0.44 1.48
N ARG A 23 -3.45 -0.05 2.31
CA ARG A 23 -4.38 -1.16 1.98
C ARG A 23 -5.74 -0.65 1.50
N LYS A 24 -6.00 0.65 1.67
CA LYS A 24 -7.24 1.30 1.25
C LYS A 24 -7.38 1.19 -0.28
N TYR A 25 -8.61 1.00 -0.74
CA TYR A 25 -8.93 0.84 -2.16
C TYR A 25 -8.23 -0.34 -2.86
N GLY A 26 -7.76 -1.35 -2.11
CA GLY A 26 -7.09 -2.52 -2.68
C GLY A 26 -5.72 -2.23 -3.31
N LEU A 27 -5.09 -1.10 -2.97
CA LEU A 27 -3.82 -0.68 -3.59
C LEU A 27 -2.63 -1.55 -3.15
N TYR A 28 -2.56 -1.92 -1.85
CA TYR A 28 -1.43 -2.64 -1.26
C TYR A 28 -0.07 -2.03 -1.64
N LEU A 29 0.04 -0.71 -1.57
CA LEU A 29 1.26 0.04 -1.93
C LEU A 29 1.92 0.65 -0.70
N CYS A 30 3.25 0.68 -0.66
CA CYS A 30 3.95 1.46 0.36
C CYS A 30 3.80 2.97 0.06
N ARG A 31 3.94 3.81 1.08
CA ARG A 31 3.83 5.28 0.94
C ARG A 31 4.70 5.88 -0.18
N GLN A 32 5.90 5.32 -0.39
CA GLN A 32 6.83 5.79 -1.41
C GLN A 32 6.28 5.48 -2.82
N CYS A 33 5.96 4.21 -3.07
CA CYS A 33 5.38 3.79 -4.34
C CYS A 33 4.04 4.47 -4.61
N PHE A 34 3.22 4.70 -3.58
CA PHE A 34 1.95 5.39 -3.74
C PHE A 34 2.13 6.83 -4.21
N ARG A 35 3.13 7.58 -3.75
CA ARG A 35 3.35 8.96 -4.24
C ARG A 35 3.65 9.04 -5.74
N GLU A 36 4.29 8.02 -6.29
CA GLU A 36 4.61 7.95 -7.72
C GLU A 36 3.40 7.53 -8.57
N VAL A 37 2.52 6.68 -8.02
CA VAL A 37 1.34 6.15 -8.72
C VAL A 37 0.10 7.02 -8.49
N ALA A 38 0.04 7.76 -7.38
CA ALA A 38 -1.04 8.66 -7.00
C ALA A 38 -1.49 9.59 -8.15
N PRO A 39 -0.60 10.33 -8.85
CA PRO A 39 -1.03 11.19 -9.95
C PRO A 39 -1.64 10.41 -11.12
N GLN A 40 -1.12 9.20 -11.41
CA GLN A 40 -1.63 8.35 -12.49
C GLN A 40 -3.00 7.74 -12.15
N LEU A 41 -3.25 7.48 -10.87
CA LEU A 41 -4.55 7.02 -10.34
C LEU A 41 -5.57 8.16 -10.20
N GLY A 42 -5.21 9.40 -10.53
CA GLY A 42 -6.08 10.56 -10.39
C GLY A 42 -6.18 11.12 -8.98
N PHE A 43 -5.33 10.70 -8.04
CA PHE A 43 -5.23 11.36 -6.74
C PHE A 43 -4.58 12.72 -6.92
N LYS A 44 -5.32 13.78 -6.60
CA LYS A 44 -4.81 15.15 -6.51
C LYS A 44 -4.64 15.53 -5.05
N LYS A 45 -3.55 16.24 -4.73
CA LYS A 45 -3.42 16.88 -3.42
C LYS A 45 -4.43 18.04 -3.41
N LEU A 46 -5.46 17.91 -2.58
CA LEU A 46 -6.28 19.04 -2.17
C LEU A 46 -5.54 19.66 -0.98
N ASP A 47 -5.20 20.94 -1.10
CA ASP A 47 -4.52 21.70 -0.04
C ASP A 47 -5.51 22.08 1.07
#